data_AF-A0A5P9NLT0-F1
#
_entry.id   AF-A0A5P9NLT0-F1
#
_cell.length_a   1.000
_cell.length_b   1.000
_cell.length_c   1.000
_cell.angle_alpha   90.00
_cell.angle_beta   90.00
_cell.angle_gamma   90.00
#
_symmetry.space_group_name_H-M   'P 1'
#
loop_
_entity.id
_entity.type
_entity.pdbx_description
1 polymer ?
#
loop_
_entity_poly.entity_id
_entity_poly.type
_entity_poly.pdbx_seq_one_letter_code
_entity_poly.pdbx_strand_id
1 'polypeptide(L)'
;MKCSAYIAMSVDGFIATADGSVDWLDTAANPESGSRPAFEDGGFAHYLGSVDCMIMGRKCMEKIASFNLSPQQWPYGDMPIFAISRTVTEVPENLPDTVRIYSGDISALLATLEQNGHKHAYVDGGGTITSFLQQGLIDEVCVTQVPVLLGDGLPLFGPLREKIALFDAETTAYSNDFVQWKYKVSKS
;
A
#
# COMPACT_ATOMS: atom_id res chain seq x y z
N MET A 1 -16.94 1.62 7.60
CA MET A 1 -15.75 2.42 7.20
C MET A 1 -15.30 2.00 5.80
N LYS A 2 -14.78 2.94 4.99
CA LYS A 2 -14.16 2.66 3.66
C LYS A 2 -12.73 2.14 3.83
N CYS A 3 -12.31 1.15 3.04
CA CYS A 3 -10.90 0.75 2.92
C CYS A 3 -10.45 0.84 1.47
N SER A 4 -9.25 1.39 1.22
CA SER A 4 -8.66 1.39 -0.12
C SER A 4 -7.18 1.04 -0.11
N ALA A 5 -6.72 0.48 -1.22
CA ALA A 5 -5.31 0.30 -1.50
C ALA A 5 -4.82 1.36 -2.50
N TYR A 6 -3.61 1.86 -2.27
CA TYR A 6 -2.91 2.77 -3.18
C TYR A 6 -1.45 2.34 -3.22
N ILE A 7 -0.98 1.79 -4.34
CA ILE A 7 0.32 1.09 -4.38
C ILE A 7 0.96 1.13 -5.76
N ALA A 8 2.29 1.06 -5.82
CA ALA A 8 3.02 0.92 -7.09
C ALA A 8 3.37 -0.55 -7.35
N MET A 9 3.39 -0.95 -8.63
CA MET A 9 3.87 -2.27 -9.04
C MET A 9 4.57 -2.21 -10.40
N SER A 10 5.40 -3.19 -10.70
CA SER A 10 5.95 -3.44 -12.04
C SER A 10 4.85 -3.85 -13.02
N VAL A 11 5.13 -3.82 -14.34
CA VAL A 11 4.15 -4.23 -15.36
C VAL A 11 3.71 -5.69 -15.16
N ASP A 12 4.63 -6.55 -14.74
CA ASP A 12 4.40 -7.97 -14.45
C ASP A 12 3.85 -8.25 -13.04
N GLY A 13 3.50 -7.22 -12.26
CA GLY A 13 2.66 -7.35 -11.07
C GLY A 13 3.39 -7.50 -9.73
N PHE A 14 4.68 -7.15 -9.68
CA PHE A 14 5.49 -7.23 -8.47
C PHE A 14 5.63 -5.86 -7.78
N ILE A 15 5.54 -5.85 -6.45
CA ILE A 15 5.67 -4.63 -5.61
C ILE A 15 7.07 -4.48 -5.02
N ALA A 16 7.87 -5.54 -5.05
CA ALA A 16 9.26 -5.56 -4.62
C ALA A 16 9.98 -6.73 -5.30
N THR A 17 11.30 -6.66 -5.37
CA THR A 17 12.15 -7.79 -5.76
C THR A 17 12.10 -8.90 -4.71
N ALA A 18 12.66 -10.07 -5.01
CA ALA A 18 12.61 -11.25 -4.12
C ALA A 18 13.25 -11.01 -2.73
N ASP A 19 14.26 -10.13 -2.67
CA ASP A 19 14.90 -9.67 -1.43
C ASP A 19 14.15 -8.52 -0.73
N GLY A 20 13.03 -8.06 -1.30
CA GLY A 20 12.22 -6.97 -0.78
C GLY A 20 12.72 -5.57 -1.12
N SER A 21 13.62 -5.40 -2.08
CA SER A 21 14.01 -4.06 -2.57
C SER A 21 12.91 -3.39 -3.40
N VAL A 22 12.88 -2.05 -3.31
CA VAL A 22 11.98 -1.17 -4.06
C VAL A 22 12.75 -0.08 -4.82
N ASP A 23 14.09 -0.17 -4.86
CA ASP A 23 14.97 0.87 -5.46
C ASP A 23 14.75 1.02 -6.97
N TRP A 24 14.17 -0.01 -7.60
CA TRP A 24 13.74 0.02 -9.00
C TRP A 24 12.69 1.10 -9.26
N LEU A 25 11.90 1.51 -8.25
CA LEU A 25 10.93 2.61 -8.39
C LEU A 25 11.61 3.95 -8.75
N ASP A 26 12.80 4.20 -8.21
CA ASP A 26 13.54 5.45 -8.47
C ASP A 26 14.22 5.46 -9.85
N THR A 27 14.53 4.29 -10.41
CA THR A 27 15.30 4.17 -11.65
C THR A 27 14.45 3.87 -12.89
N ALA A 28 13.25 3.30 -12.71
CA ALA A 28 12.46 2.76 -13.82
C ALA A 28 11.86 3.80 -14.77
N ALA A 29 11.60 5.04 -14.33
CA ALA A 29 11.06 6.07 -15.23
C ALA A 29 12.13 6.83 -16.03
N ASN A 30 13.42 6.55 -15.82
CA ASN A 30 14.47 7.08 -16.68
C ASN A 30 15.68 6.14 -16.73
N PRO A 31 15.58 5.04 -17.50
CA PRO A 31 16.63 4.03 -17.57
C PRO A 31 17.97 4.59 -18.08
N GLU A 32 17.93 5.61 -18.93
CA GLU A 32 19.13 6.21 -19.53
C GLU A 32 19.84 7.21 -18.60
N SER A 33 19.11 7.94 -17.75
CA SER A 33 19.72 8.92 -16.84
C SER A 33 20.14 8.35 -15.48
N GLY A 34 19.63 7.16 -15.12
CA GLY A 34 19.86 6.53 -13.81
C GLY A 34 19.43 7.40 -12.62
N SER A 35 18.64 8.45 -12.88
CA SER A 35 18.23 9.45 -11.91
C SER A 35 16.73 9.42 -11.74
N ARG A 36 16.29 9.65 -10.49
CA ARG A 36 14.87 9.80 -10.16
C ARG A 36 14.27 10.88 -11.07
N PRO A 37 13.25 10.57 -11.89
CA PRO A 37 12.56 11.58 -12.66
C PRO A 37 11.97 12.63 -11.71
N ALA A 38 11.61 13.80 -12.23
CA ALA A 38 10.71 14.70 -11.51
C ALA A 38 9.42 13.92 -11.25
N PHE A 39 9.28 13.36 -10.05
CA PHE A 39 8.18 12.48 -9.70
C PHE A 39 6.93 13.36 -9.63
N GLU A 40 6.06 13.24 -10.63
CA GLU A 40 4.66 13.57 -10.41
C GLU A 40 4.21 12.65 -9.28
N ASP A 41 3.73 13.20 -8.17
CA ASP A 41 3.37 12.48 -6.93
C ASP A 41 2.30 11.39 -7.14
N GLY A 42 1.76 11.27 -8.36
CA GLY A 42 0.73 10.31 -8.74
C GLY A 42 -0.62 10.58 -8.08
N GLY A 43 -0.73 11.63 -7.28
CA GLY A 43 -1.88 11.91 -6.43
C GLY A 43 -1.76 11.33 -5.02
N PHE A 44 -0.57 10.88 -4.58
CA PHE A 44 -0.37 10.28 -3.27
C PHE A 44 -0.66 11.25 -2.11
N ALA A 45 -0.25 12.51 -2.19
CA ALA A 45 -0.55 13.54 -1.21
C ALA A 45 -2.06 13.81 -1.11
N HIS A 46 -2.77 13.86 -2.25
CA HIS A 46 -4.22 13.97 -2.27
C HIS A 46 -4.89 12.74 -1.64
N TYR A 47 -4.38 11.54 -1.95
CA TYR A 47 -4.85 10.29 -1.36
C TYR A 47 -4.63 10.25 0.15
N LEU A 48 -3.44 10.62 0.64
CA LEU A 48 -3.14 10.71 2.08
C LEU A 48 -4.06 11.71 2.79
N GLY A 49 -4.42 12.82 2.14
CA GLY A 49 -5.41 13.77 2.66
C GLY A 49 -6.84 13.22 2.73
N SER A 50 -7.13 12.08 2.08
CA SER A 50 -8.45 11.43 2.08
C SER A 50 -8.59 10.32 3.12
N VAL A 51 -7.47 9.80 3.64
CA VAL A 51 -7.45 8.71 4.64
C VAL A 51 -7.16 9.24 6.04
N ASP A 52 -7.63 8.53 7.06
CA ASP A 52 -7.47 8.93 8.46
C ASP A 52 -6.83 7.85 9.35
N CYS A 53 -6.51 6.70 8.77
CA CYS A 53 -5.71 5.66 9.38
C CYS A 53 -5.06 4.78 8.30
N MET A 54 -3.99 4.09 8.66
CA MET A 54 -3.36 3.07 7.82
C MET A 54 -3.41 1.71 8.51
N ILE A 55 -3.64 0.65 7.73
CA ILE A 55 -3.51 -0.74 8.15
C ILE A 55 -2.51 -1.42 7.23
N MET A 56 -1.45 -1.98 7.80
CA MET A 56 -0.40 -2.65 7.05
C MET A 56 -0.05 -4.00 7.67
N GLY A 57 0.65 -4.84 6.92
CA GLY A 57 1.18 -6.12 7.45
C GLY A 57 2.55 -5.97 8.08
N ARG A 58 2.95 -6.93 8.92
CA ARG A 58 4.30 -6.99 9.52
C ARG A 58 5.45 -6.72 8.53
N LYS A 59 5.45 -7.39 7.37
CA LYS A 59 6.53 -7.22 6.38
C LYS A 59 6.62 -5.80 5.81
N CYS A 60 5.48 -5.14 5.63
CA CYS A 60 5.42 -3.75 5.18
C CYS A 60 6.00 -2.82 6.26
N MET A 61 5.62 -3.04 7.52
CA MET A 61 6.18 -2.32 8.66
C MET A 61 7.70 -2.47 8.76
N GLU A 62 8.21 -3.71 8.69
CA GLU A 62 9.65 -4.01 8.72
C GLU A 62 10.39 -3.33 7.56
N LYS A 63 9.77 -3.29 6.36
CA LYS A 63 10.34 -2.60 5.21
C LYS A 63 10.39 -1.08 5.41
N ILE A 64 9.32 -0.46 5.90
CA ILE A 64 9.30 0.97 6.21
C ILE A 64 10.36 1.31 7.26
N ALA A 65 10.48 0.49 8.30
CA ALA A 65 11.53 0.64 9.31
C ALA A 65 12.93 0.53 8.71
N SER A 66 13.16 -0.32 7.71
CA SER A 66 14.47 -0.46 7.07
C SER A 66 14.97 0.80 6.36
N PHE A 67 14.06 1.72 5.99
CA PHE A 67 14.44 2.98 5.36
C PHE A 67 15.06 3.99 6.32
N ASN A 68 14.94 3.78 7.64
CA ASN A 68 15.48 4.67 8.68
C ASN A 68 15.14 6.15 8.44
N LEU A 69 13.86 6.41 8.12
CA LEU A 69 13.37 7.76 7.84
C LEU A 69 13.51 8.66 9.07
N SER A 70 13.99 9.88 8.86
CA SER A 70 13.91 10.92 9.90
C SER A 70 12.45 11.37 10.12
N PRO A 71 12.14 12.05 11.24
CA PRO A 71 10.81 12.61 11.45
C PRO A 71 10.35 13.55 10.33
N GLN A 72 11.27 14.24 9.65
CA GLN A 72 10.95 15.13 8.52
C GLN A 72 10.69 14.36 7.21
N GLN A 73 11.19 13.13 7.11
CA GLN A 73 10.98 12.26 5.96
C GLN A 73 9.75 11.36 6.13
N TRP A 74 9.17 11.30 7.33
CA TRP A 74 7.99 10.48 7.62
C TRP A 74 6.76 11.01 6.86
N PRO A 75 6.24 10.27 5.86
CA PRO A 75 5.23 10.80 4.95
C PRO A 75 3.82 10.78 5.54
N TYR A 76 3.60 10.00 6.62
CA TYR A 76 2.27 9.74 7.16
C TYR A 76 1.84 10.72 8.27
N GLY A 77 2.71 11.67 8.64
CA GLY A 77 2.45 12.62 9.72
C GLY A 77 1.97 11.92 11.00
N ASP A 78 0.91 12.46 11.59
CA ASP A 78 0.29 11.94 12.82
C ASP A 78 -0.77 10.85 12.59
N MET A 79 -0.93 10.35 11.36
CA MET A 79 -1.92 9.33 11.04
C MET A 79 -1.64 8.05 11.85
N PRO A 80 -2.63 7.48 12.57
CA PRO A 80 -2.44 6.22 13.27
C PRO A 80 -2.26 5.06 12.28
N ILE A 81 -1.25 4.23 12.54
CA ILE A 81 -0.89 3.09 11.69
C ILE A 81 -0.97 1.79 12.49
N PHE A 82 -1.71 0.80 11.98
CA PHE A 82 -1.90 -0.49 12.61
C PHE A 82 -1.19 -1.58 11.82
N ALA A 83 -0.10 -2.11 12.37
CA ALA A 83 0.63 -3.23 11.81
C ALA A 83 0.03 -4.56 12.30
N ILE A 84 -0.60 -5.29 11.38
CA ILE A 84 -1.20 -6.59 11.66
C ILE A 84 -0.10 -7.64 11.80
N SER A 85 0.02 -8.19 13.01
CA SER A 85 0.99 -9.24 13.33
C SER A 85 0.52 -10.09 14.50
N ARG A 86 0.68 -11.41 14.39
CA ARG A 86 0.44 -12.36 15.48
C ARG A 86 1.73 -12.85 16.15
N THR A 87 2.88 -12.54 15.55
CA THR A 87 4.18 -13.07 15.95
C THR A 87 5.12 -12.01 16.51
N VAL A 88 4.93 -10.75 16.10
CA VAL A 88 5.68 -9.61 16.60
C VAL A 88 4.75 -8.80 17.48
N THR A 89 5.23 -8.42 18.66
CA THR A 89 4.48 -7.66 19.66
C THR A 89 5.03 -6.26 19.89
N GLU A 90 6.22 -5.96 19.36
CA GLU A 90 6.91 -4.68 19.53
C GLU A 90 7.07 -3.98 18.19
N VAL A 91 6.93 -2.65 18.22
CA VAL A 91 7.18 -1.78 17.08
C VAL A 91 8.68 -1.46 17.05
N PRO A 92 9.35 -1.50 15.89
CA PRO A 92 10.74 -1.05 15.78
C PRO A 92 10.95 0.36 16.34
N GLU A 93 12.01 0.56 17.13
CA GLU A 93 12.29 1.81 17.87
C GLU A 93 12.43 3.05 16.99
N ASN A 94 12.75 2.86 15.71
CA ASN A 94 12.91 3.95 14.75
C ASN A 94 11.59 4.38 14.08
N LEU A 95 10.47 3.71 14.37
CA LEU A 95 9.15 4.13 13.90
C LEU A 95 8.44 5.02 14.94
N PRO A 96 7.58 5.96 14.50
CA PRO A 96 6.86 6.83 15.42
C PRO A 96 5.83 6.09 16.30
N ASP A 97 5.48 6.70 17.44
CA ASP A 97 4.47 6.21 18.39
C ASP A 97 3.05 6.09 17.79
N THR A 98 2.82 6.66 16.61
CA THR A 98 1.58 6.50 15.85
C THR A 98 1.45 5.10 15.25
N VAL A 99 2.54 4.35 15.15
CA VAL A 99 2.56 2.96 14.70
C VAL A 99 2.28 2.03 15.88
N ARG A 100 1.36 1.08 15.70
CA ARG A 100 0.93 0.13 16.73
C ARG A 100 0.82 -1.26 16.16
N ILE A 101 1.19 -2.27 16.94
CA ILE A 101 0.91 -3.66 16.61
C ILE A 101 -0.56 -3.98 16.92
N TYR A 102 -1.23 -4.69 16.01
CA TYR A 102 -2.54 -5.28 16.26
C TYR A 102 -2.52 -6.77 15.91
N SER A 103 -2.92 -7.61 16.87
CA SER A 103 -2.90 -9.08 16.76
C SER A 103 -4.29 -9.73 16.70
N GLY A 104 -5.35 -8.91 16.80
CA GLY A 104 -6.73 -9.35 16.82
C GLY A 104 -7.34 -9.65 15.45
N ASP A 105 -8.66 -9.64 15.39
CA ASP A 105 -9.44 -9.84 14.19
C ASP A 105 -9.58 -8.53 13.37
N ILE A 106 -9.48 -8.63 12.04
CA ILE A 106 -9.50 -7.43 11.17
C ILE A 106 -10.87 -6.75 11.22
N SER A 107 -11.98 -7.49 11.22
CA SER A 107 -13.32 -6.91 11.29
C SER A 107 -13.54 -6.22 12.63
N ALA A 108 -13.01 -6.77 13.73
CA ALA A 108 -13.02 -6.12 15.03
C ALA A 108 -12.23 -4.81 15.04
N LEU A 109 -11.03 -4.78 14.44
CA LEU A 109 -10.26 -3.55 14.29
C LEU A 109 -11.04 -2.48 13.53
N LEU A 110 -11.60 -2.82 12.36
CA LEU A 110 -12.36 -1.88 11.54
C LEU A 110 -13.58 -1.33 12.30
N ALA A 111 -14.29 -2.17 13.05
CA ALA A 111 -15.41 -1.73 13.88
C ALA A 111 -14.97 -0.75 14.98
N THR A 112 -13.85 -1.03 15.66
CA THR A 112 -13.28 -0.11 16.66
C THR A 112 -12.86 1.21 16.04
N LEU A 113 -12.19 1.19 14.88
CA LEU A 113 -11.78 2.41 14.19
C LEU A 113 -12.98 3.26 13.78
N GLU A 114 -14.02 2.64 13.23
CA GLU A 114 -15.25 3.33 12.84
C GLU A 114 -15.98 3.94 14.05
N GLN A 115 -16.03 3.23 15.18
CA GLN A 115 -16.57 3.74 16.45
C GLN A 115 -15.79 4.95 16.97
N ASN A 116 -14.46 4.96 16.77
CA ASN A 116 -13.59 6.07 17.10
C ASN A 116 -13.64 7.23 16.09
N GLY A 117 -14.52 7.15 15.10
CA GLY A 117 -14.80 8.25 14.17
C GLY A 117 -14.02 8.19 12.86
N HIS A 118 -13.10 7.24 12.70
CA HIS A 118 -12.39 7.05 11.44
C HIS A 118 -13.36 6.61 10.33
N LYS A 119 -13.13 7.07 9.12
CA LYS A 119 -14.01 6.92 7.94
C LYS A 119 -13.32 6.20 6.80
N HIS A 120 -12.01 6.36 6.63
CA HIS A 120 -11.31 5.84 5.45
C HIS A 120 -9.90 5.34 5.80
N ALA A 121 -9.73 4.02 5.75
CA ALA A 121 -8.46 3.36 5.96
C ALA A 121 -7.65 3.16 4.66
N TYR A 122 -6.36 3.49 4.71
CA TYR A 122 -5.37 3.05 3.73
C TYR A 122 -4.87 1.65 4.09
N VAL A 123 -5.09 0.67 3.22
CA VAL A 123 -4.57 -0.69 3.35
C VAL A 123 -3.31 -0.87 2.52
N ASP A 124 -2.20 -1.24 3.16
CA ASP A 124 -0.89 -1.36 2.52
C ASP A 124 -0.21 -2.73 2.75
N GLY A 125 0.63 -3.12 1.80
CA GLY A 125 1.34 -4.39 1.73
C GLY A 125 0.52 -5.46 1.01
N GLY A 126 1.11 -6.08 -0.02
CA GLY A 126 0.39 -7.02 -0.91
C GLY A 126 -0.31 -8.17 -0.20
N GLY A 127 0.30 -8.75 0.84
CA GLY A 127 -0.33 -9.79 1.65
C GLY A 127 -1.56 -9.31 2.43
N THR A 128 -1.50 -8.09 2.97
CA THR A 128 -2.62 -7.46 3.70
C THR A 128 -3.73 -7.08 2.74
N ILE A 129 -3.39 -6.46 1.60
CA ILE A 129 -4.33 -6.11 0.53
C ILE A 129 -5.06 -7.38 0.05
N THR A 130 -4.34 -8.45 -0.23
CA THR A 130 -4.92 -9.74 -0.64
C THR A 130 -5.86 -10.30 0.43
N SER A 131 -5.48 -10.24 1.70
CA SER A 131 -6.33 -10.70 2.82
C SER A 131 -7.61 -9.89 2.96
N PHE A 132 -7.54 -8.57 2.78
CA PHE A 132 -8.72 -7.69 2.82
C PHE A 132 -9.64 -7.93 1.62
N LEU A 133 -9.08 -8.13 0.42
CA LEU A 133 -9.84 -8.49 -0.77
C LEU A 133 -10.62 -9.80 -0.58
N GLN A 134 -9.98 -10.84 -0.02
CA GLN A 134 -10.65 -12.12 0.27
C GLN A 134 -11.79 -12.02 1.30
N GLN A 135 -11.82 -10.96 2.10
CA GLN A 135 -12.86 -10.71 3.09
C GLN A 135 -13.91 -9.70 2.59
N GLY A 136 -13.82 -9.24 1.33
CA GLY A 136 -14.72 -8.22 0.78
C GLY A 136 -14.58 -6.84 1.43
N LEU A 137 -13.41 -6.55 2.01
CA LEU A 137 -13.18 -5.34 2.82
C LEU A 137 -12.62 -4.15 2.04
N ILE A 138 -11.97 -4.37 0.90
CA ILE A 138 -11.49 -3.27 0.05
C ILE A 138 -12.64 -2.72 -0.80
N ASP A 139 -12.81 -1.40 -0.81
CA ASP A 139 -13.74 -0.68 -1.68
C ASP A 139 -13.09 -0.25 -3.00
N GLU A 140 -11.84 0.19 -2.94
CA GLU A 140 -11.11 0.77 -4.08
C GLU A 140 -9.65 0.30 -4.10
N VAL A 141 -9.16 0.02 -5.31
CA VAL A 141 -7.74 -0.26 -5.54
C VAL A 141 -7.23 0.73 -6.58
N CYS A 142 -6.23 1.52 -6.20
CA CYS A 142 -5.47 2.39 -7.08
C CYS A 142 -4.05 1.84 -7.22
N VAL A 143 -3.62 1.59 -8.45
CA VAL A 143 -2.30 1.02 -8.71
C VAL A 143 -1.58 1.83 -9.77
N THR A 144 -0.36 2.25 -9.44
CA THR A 144 0.57 2.85 -10.40
C THR A 144 1.47 1.76 -10.97
N GLN A 145 1.28 1.41 -12.24
CA GLN A 145 2.19 0.55 -12.99
C GLN A 145 3.39 1.35 -13.48
N VAL A 146 4.55 0.83 -13.12
CA VAL A 146 5.86 1.35 -13.48
C VAL A 146 6.38 0.55 -14.67
N PRO A 147 6.96 1.19 -15.72
CA PRO A 147 7.31 0.57 -17.00
C PRO A 147 8.57 -0.31 -16.92
N VAL A 148 8.55 -1.32 -16.04
CA VAL A 148 9.62 -2.29 -15.84
C VAL A 148 9.03 -3.69 -15.69
N LEU A 149 9.76 -4.70 -16.15
CA LEU A 149 9.51 -6.11 -15.87
C LEU A 149 10.57 -6.57 -14.88
N LEU A 150 10.16 -7.02 -13.70
CA LEU A 150 11.10 -7.53 -12.69
C LEU A 150 11.41 -9.03 -12.91
N GLY A 151 10.50 -9.78 -13.54
CA GLY A 151 10.63 -11.20 -13.83
C GLY A 151 10.43 -12.12 -12.62
N ASP A 152 10.72 -11.64 -11.41
CA ASP A 152 10.46 -12.32 -10.14
C ASP A 152 10.38 -11.31 -8.98
N GLY A 153 9.70 -11.68 -7.89
CA GLY A 153 9.58 -10.82 -6.72
C GLY A 153 8.36 -11.10 -5.83
N LEU A 154 8.02 -10.11 -5.03
CA LEU A 154 6.84 -10.14 -4.18
C LEU A 154 5.63 -9.62 -5.00
N PRO A 155 4.63 -10.45 -5.33
CA PRO A 155 3.49 -10.01 -6.12
C PRO A 155 2.56 -9.10 -5.28
N LEU A 156 1.87 -8.18 -5.96
CA LEU A 156 0.83 -7.36 -5.33
C LEU A 156 -0.31 -8.24 -4.81
N PHE A 157 -0.85 -9.09 -5.68
CA PHE A 157 -1.98 -9.97 -5.38
C PHE A 157 -1.49 -11.40 -5.19
N GLY A 158 -1.79 -11.96 -4.03
CA GLY A 158 -1.63 -13.39 -3.77
C GLY A 158 -2.80 -14.22 -4.34
N PRO A 159 -2.80 -15.54 -4.11
CA PRO A 159 -3.90 -16.40 -4.51
C PRO A 159 -5.21 -15.96 -3.86
N LEU A 160 -6.31 -16.03 -4.61
CA LEU A 160 -7.66 -15.74 -4.14
C LEU A 160 -8.48 -17.03 -4.07
N ARG A 161 -9.43 -17.09 -3.13
CA ARG A 161 -10.35 -18.23 -2.99
C ARG A 161 -11.41 -18.27 -4.10
N GLU A 162 -11.76 -17.10 -4.59
CA GLU A 162 -12.74 -16.90 -5.66
C GLU A 162 -12.35 -15.69 -6.53
N LYS A 163 -13.05 -15.54 -7.65
CA LYS A 163 -12.85 -14.40 -8.55
C LYS A 163 -13.53 -13.18 -7.94
N ILE A 164 -12.80 -12.06 -7.87
CA ILE A 164 -13.32 -10.77 -7.43
C ILE A 164 -13.48 -9.87 -8.65
N ALA A 165 -14.71 -9.39 -8.88
CA ALA A 165 -14.97 -8.49 -9.99
C ALA A 165 -14.56 -7.05 -9.65
N LEU A 166 -13.95 -6.37 -10.62
CA LEU A 166 -13.59 -4.96 -10.56
C LEU A 166 -14.45 -4.17 -11.55
N PHE A 167 -14.79 -2.94 -11.22
CA PHE A 167 -15.65 -2.08 -12.05
C PHE A 167 -15.29 -0.60 -11.89
N ASP A 168 -15.95 0.27 -12.66
CA ASP A 168 -15.70 1.72 -12.71
C ASP A 168 -14.22 2.04 -12.94
N ALA A 169 -13.67 1.55 -14.05
CA ALA A 169 -12.28 1.74 -14.41
C ALA A 169 -11.95 3.22 -14.66
N GLU A 170 -10.92 3.73 -13.99
CA GLU A 170 -10.28 5.01 -14.29
C GLU A 170 -8.80 4.73 -14.64
N THR A 171 -8.23 5.50 -15.55
CA THR A 171 -6.82 5.34 -15.94
C THR A 171 -6.21 6.67 -16.32
N THR A 172 -4.98 6.90 -15.86
CA THR A 172 -4.16 8.06 -16.17
C THR A 172 -2.80 7.57 -16.63
N ALA A 173 -2.38 8.02 -17.81
CA ALA A 173 -1.00 7.84 -18.27
C ALA A 173 -0.23 9.13 -17.97
N TYR A 174 0.92 9.01 -17.30
CA TYR A 174 1.77 10.13 -16.94
C TYR A 174 2.86 10.37 -17.99
N SER A 175 3.50 11.53 -17.88
CA SER A 175 4.58 11.94 -18.78
C SER A 175 5.85 11.08 -18.70
N ASN A 176 6.00 10.30 -17.62
CA ASN A 176 7.12 9.40 -17.34
C ASN A 176 6.79 7.92 -17.64
N ASP A 177 5.81 7.67 -18.51
CA ASP A 177 5.33 6.35 -18.92
C ASP A 177 4.71 5.49 -17.81
N PHE A 178 4.49 6.06 -16.62
CA PHE A 178 3.73 5.39 -15.57
C PHE A 178 2.26 5.37 -15.96
N VAL A 179 1.59 4.26 -15.69
CA VAL A 179 0.14 4.12 -15.90
C VAL A 179 -0.52 3.85 -14.57
N GLN A 180 -1.30 4.80 -14.07
CA GLN A 180 -2.12 4.56 -12.90
C GLN A 180 -3.51 4.16 -13.32
N TRP A 181 -4.01 3.08 -12.74
CA TRP A 181 -5.40 2.66 -12.89
C TRP A 181 -6.06 2.58 -11.53
N LYS A 182 -7.37 2.82 -11.51
CA LYS A 182 -8.20 2.71 -10.33
C LYS A 182 -9.45 1.91 -10.66
N TYR A 183 -9.84 1.04 -9.75
CA TYR A 183 -11.09 0.29 -9.80
C TYR A 183 -11.81 0.36 -8.48
N LYS A 184 -13.14 0.27 -8.54
CA LYS A 184 -13.96 -0.17 -7.42
C LYS A 184 -14.00 -1.70 -7.37
N VAL A 185 -14.10 -2.24 -6.16
CA VAL A 185 -14.12 -3.68 -5.90
C VAL A 185 -15.56 -4.11 -5.60
N SER A 186 -16.02 -5.17 -6.27
CA SER A 186 -17.32 -5.76 -5.98
C SER A 186 -17.28 -6.46 -4.62
N LYS A 187 -18.23 -6.10 -3.75
CA LYS A 187 -18.43 -6.79 -2.48
C LYS A 187 -19.36 -7.98 -2.71
N SER A 188 -18.87 -9.16 -2.34
CA SER A 188 -19.64 -10.41 -2.24
C SER A 188 -20.66 -10.34 -1.11
#